data_AF-A0AAW9IIA0-F1
#
_entry.id   AF-A0AAW9IIA0-F1
#
_cell.length_a   1.000
_cell.length_b   1.000
_cell.length_c   1.000
_cell.angle_alpha   90.00
_cell.angle_beta   90.00
_cell.angle_gamma   90.00
#
_symmetry.space_group_name_H-M   'P 1'
#
loop_
_entity.id
_entity.type
_entity.pdbx_description
1 polymer ?
#
loop_
_entity_poly.entity_id
_entity_poly.type
_entity_poly.pdbx_seq_one_letter_code
_entity_poly.pdbx_strand_id
1 'polypeptide(L)'
;GEMPSTSQVNAYTFTEAFKKYSSEGHSIIYIGFSSALSGCVNSARIAKEAVEDEMPSADITVIDTKSASMGLGLIVYYAVNMLKDGASKDEIISWIEDNKLKVNHWFTVDDLNHLKRGGRISSTVAIVGT
;
A
#
# COMPACT_ATOMS: atom_id res chain seq x y z
N GLY A 1 9.57 -28.35 -5.18
CA GLY A 1 10.09 -27.01 -5.46
C GLY A 1 10.44 -26.33 -4.16
N GLU A 2 11.31 -25.31 -4.18
CA GLU A 2 11.66 -24.54 -2.98
C GLU A 2 10.47 -23.74 -2.46
N MET A 3 10.45 -23.45 -1.16
CA MET A 3 9.39 -22.67 -0.53
C MET A 3 9.75 -21.18 -0.55
N PRO A 4 9.10 -20.35 -1.39
CA PRO A 4 9.38 -18.92 -1.42
C PRO A 4 8.89 -18.25 -0.12
N SER A 5 9.64 -17.26 0.31
CA SER A 5 9.28 -16.35 1.41
C SER A 5 9.26 -14.91 0.90
N THR A 6 8.61 -14.03 1.66
CA THR A 6 8.52 -12.59 1.34
C THR A 6 8.88 -11.77 2.57
N SER A 7 9.55 -10.64 2.36
CA SER A 7 9.77 -9.62 3.38
C SER A 7 9.03 -8.33 3.01
N GLN A 8 8.59 -7.59 4.02
CA GLN A 8 8.08 -6.24 3.80
C GLN A 8 9.24 -5.29 3.48
N VAL A 9 8.94 -4.22 2.72
CA VAL A 9 9.87 -3.09 2.55
C VAL A 9 10.08 -2.46 3.93
N ASN A 10 11.35 -2.25 4.30
CA ASN A 10 11.69 -1.67 5.60
C ASN A 10 11.54 -0.14 5.59
N ALA A 11 11.53 0.47 6.78
CA ALA A 11 11.35 1.91 6.92
C ALA A 11 12.49 2.70 6.24
N TYR A 12 13.73 2.25 6.35
CA TYR A 12 14.89 2.91 5.73
C TYR A 12 14.72 3.08 4.21
N THR A 13 14.28 2.05 3.50
CA THR A 13 14.02 2.13 2.05
C THR A 13 12.94 3.17 1.72
N PHE A 14 11.88 3.26 2.52
CA PHE A 14 10.88 4.32 2.35
C PHE A 14 11.44 5.70 2.66
N THR A 15 12.23 5.84 3.73
CA THR A 15 12.85 7.11 4.12
C THR A 15 13.72 7.67 3.00
N GLU A 16 14.59 6.85 2.39
CA GLU A 16 15.43 7.27 1.27
C GLU A 16 14.60 7.75 0.07
N ALA A 17 13.54 7.01 -0.28
CA ALA A 17 12.65 7.39 -1.37
C ALA A 17 11.89 8.70 -1.09
N PHE A 18 11.36 8.86 0.12
CA PHE A 18 10.64 10.05 0.53
C PHE A 18 11.56 11.28 0.61
N LYS A 19 12.75 11.16 1.21
CA LYS A 19 13.74 12.25 1.25
C LYS A 19 14.10 12.73 -0.15
N LYS A 20 14.34 11.80 -1.08
CA LYS A 20 14.65 12.14 -2.47
C LYS A 20 13.57 13.04 -3.08
N TYR A 21 12.33 12.58 -3.15
CA TYR A 21 11.26 13.33 -3.82
C TYR A 21 10.88 14.62 -3.05
N SER A 22 10.93 14.60 -1.71
CA SER A 22 10.73 15.81 -0.91
C SER A 22 11.82 16.86 -1.17
N SER A 23 13.07 16.45 -1.35
CA SER A 23 14.19 17.37 -1.66
C SER A 23 14.10 17.97 -3.07
N GLU A 24 13.40 17.29 -3.98
CA GLU A 24 13.07 17.78 -5.32
C GLU A 24 11.84 18.72 -5.31
N GLY A 25 11.24 18.95 -4.13
CA GLY A 25 10.06 19.80 -3.97
C GLY A 25 8.75 19.12 -4.39
N HIS A 26 8.73 17.79 -4.50
CA HIS A 26 7.53 17.04 -4.85
C HIS A 26 6.68 16.72 -3.62
N SER A 27 5.37 16.91 -3.76
CA SER A 27 4.38 16.28 -2.89
C SER A 27 4.24 14.79 -3.22
N ILE A 28 4.08 13.95 -2.19
CA ILE A 28 4.05 12.50 -2.32
C ILE A 28 2.69 11.95 -1.86
N ILE A 29 2.11 11.05 -2.67
CA ILE A 29 1.01 10.16 -2.27
C ILE A 29 1.52 8.72 -2.41
N TYR A 30 1.78 8.04 -1.30
CA TYR A 30 2.07 6.62 -1.28
C TYR A 30 0.77 5.81 -1.13
N ILE A 31 0.40 5.10 -2.19
CA ILE A 31 -0.80 4.26 -2.26
C ILE A 31 -0.39 2.82 -1.93
N GLY A 32 -0.55 2.42 -0.66
CA GLY A 32 0.04 1.21 -0.12
C GLY A 32 -0.84 -0.03 -0.13
N PHE A 33 -0.19 -1.19 -0.21
CA PHE A 33 -0.80 -2.52 -0.08
C PHE A 33 -1.47 -2.74 1.28
N SER A 34 -2.55 -3.53 1.32
CA SER A 34 -3.36 -3.77 2.52
C SER A 34 -2.54 -4.07 3.77
N SER A 35 -2.76 -3.27 4.82
CA SER A 35 -2.11 -3.50 6.12
C SER A 35 -2.50 -4.81 6.80
N ALA A 36 -3.60 -5.44 6.37
CA ALA A 36 -4.04 -6.74 6.89
C ALA A 36 -3.16 -7.90 6.38
N LEU A 37 -2.38 -7.68 5.32
CA LEU A 37 -1.58 -8.70 4.64
C LEU A 37 -0.07 -8.45 4.77
N SER A 38 0.35 -7.21 5.03
CA SER A 38 1.76 -6.83 5.18
C SER A 38 1.95 -5.59 6.06
N GLY A 39 3.10 -5.50 6.74
CA GLY A 39 3.51 -4.32 7.49
C GLY A 39 4.10 -3.18 6.64
N CYS A 40 4.16 -3.30 5.30
CA CYS A 40 4.76 -2.28 4.43
C CYS A 40 4.20 -0.87 4.66
N VAL A 41 2.89 -0.72 4.85
CA VAL A 41 2.27 0.60 5.11
C VAL A 41 2.72 1.17 6.45
N ASN A 42 2.94 0.33 7.47
CA ASN A 42 3.45 0.79 8.75
C ASN A 42 4.90 1.27 8.61
N SER A 43 5.73 0.55 7.85
CA SER A 43 7.09 1.00 7.53
C SER A 43 7.11 2.34 6.78
N ALA A 44 6.16 2.56 5.87
CA ALA A 44 6.01 3.85 5.20
C ALA A 44 5.55 4.97 6.15
N ARG A 45 4.68 4.70 7.12
CA ARG A 45 4.27 5.70 8.13
C ARG A 45 5.43 6.13 9.01
N ILE A 46 6.23 5.17 9.50
CA ILE A 46 7.46 5.46 10.27
C ILE A 46 8.42 6.31 9.44
N ALA A 47 8.61 5.95 8.16
CA ALA A 47 9.46 6.71 7.26
C ALA A 47 8.95 8.13 7.01
N LYS A 48 7.63 8.29 6.85
CA LYS A 48 6.98 9.60 6.72
C LYS A 48 7.29 10.47 7.95
N GLU A 49 7.04 9.96 9.15
CA GLU A 49 7.31 10.70 10.41
C GLU A 49 8.77 11.15 10.49
N ALA A 50 9.71 10.23 10.23
CA ALA A 50 11.13 10.55 10.25
C ALA A 50 11.54 11.63 9.22
N VAL A 51 10.90 11.65 8.04
CA VAL A 51 11.17 12.67 7.02
C VAL A 51 10.53 14.01 7.36
N GLU A 52 9.32 14.03 7.91
CA GLU A 52 8.66 15.26 8.34
C GLU A 52 9.38 15.93 9.54
N ASP A 53 9.98 15.13 10.44
CA ASP A 53 10.81 15.63 11.54
C ASP A 53 12.09 16.33 11.03
N GLU A 54 12.73 15.79 9.99
CA GLU A 54 13.95 16.36 9.39
C GLU A 54 13.67 17.49 8.40
N MET A 55 12.56 17.39 7.66
CA MET A 55 12.17 18.29 6.58
C MET A 55 10.71 18.72 6.78
N PRO A 56 10.43 19.76 7.60
CA PRO A 56 9.06 20.19 7.91
C PRO A 56 8.24 20.65 6.70
N SER A 57 8.89 20.92 5.56
CA SER A 57 8.23 21.24 4.28
C SER A 57 7.87 20.00 3.46
N ALA A 58 8.24 18.80 3.89
CA ALA A 58 7.88 17.56 3.22
C ALA A 58 6.36 17.37 3.29
N ASP A 59 5.76 17.08 2.14
CA ASP A 59 4.31 16.90 2.03
C ASP A 59 4.02 15.46 1.57
N ILE A 60 3.84 14.56 2.55
CA ILE A 60 3.75 13.11 2.32
C ILE A 60 2.42 12.57 2.84
N THR A 61 1.68 11.86 1.99
CA THR A 61 0.46 11.15 2.39
C THR A 61 0.66 9.65 2.20
N VAL A 62 0.41 8.88 3.26
CA VAL A 62 0.47 7.40 3.23
C VAL A 62 -0.94 6.84 3.34
N ILE A 63 -1.41 6.18 2.30
CA ILE A 63 -2.74 5.59 2.21
C ILE A 63 -2.65 4.07 2.33
N ASP A 64 -3.43 3.52 3.25
CA ASP A 64 -3.71 2.09 3.29
C ASP A 64 -4.94 1.79 2.45
N THR A 65 -4.74 1.12 1.31
CA THR A 65 -5.83 0.84 0.35
C THR A 65 -6.76 -0.28 0.79
N LYS A 66 -6.37 -1.08 1.79
CA LYS A 66 -7.03 -2.36 2.12
C LYS A 66 -7.17 -3.31 0.93
N SER A 67 -6.40 -3.08 -0.13
CA SER A 67 -6.49 -3.78 -1.40
C SER A 67 -5.19 -4.53 -1.73
N ALA A 68 -5.33 -5.50 -2.62
CA ALA A 68 -4.26 -6.32 -3.16
C ALA A 68 -4.36 -6.42 -4.69
N SER A 69 -3.26 -6.75 -5.36
CA SER A 69 -3.24 -7.08 -6.80
C SER A 69 -3.95 -6.02 -7.66
N MET A 70 -4.82 -6.44 -8.58
CA MET A 70 -5.57 -5.57 -9.48
C MET A 70 -6.46 -4.54 -8.77
N GLY A 71 -6.97 -4.82 -7.57
CA GLY A 71 -7.75 -3.83 -6.84
C GLY A 71 -6.91 -2.66 -6.34
N LEU A 72 -5.67 -2.92 -5.89
CA LEU A 72 -4.69 -1.87 -5.61
C LEU A 72 -4.30 -1.14 -6.90
N GLY A 73 -4.03 -1.89 -7.97
CA GLY A 73 -3.68 -1.34 -9.28
C GLY A 73 -4.75 -0.41 -9.85
N LEU A 74 -6.03 -0.74 -9.66
CA LEU A 74 -7.17 0.06 -10.12
C LEU A 74 -7.22 1.42 -9.40
N ILE A 75 -6.99 1.44 -8.08
CA ILE A 75 -6.92 2.68 -7.30
C ILE A 75 -5.78 3.57 -7.81
N VAL A 76 -4.59 2.99 -8.03
CA VAL A 76 -3.43 3.71 -8.59
C VAL A 76 -3.73 4.24 -9.99
N TYR A 77 -4.37 3.44 -10.85
CA TYR A 77 -4.73 3.83 -12.21
C TYR A 77 -5.63 5.08 -12.23
N TYR A 78 -6.68 5.11 -11.43
CA TYR A 78 -7.56 6.28 -11.35
C TYR A 78 -6.86 7.50 -10.74
N ALA A 79 -6.06 7.32 -9.68
CA ALA A 79 -5.28 8.41 -9.10
C ALA A 79 -4.32 9.05 -10.11
N VAL A 80 -3.66 8.24 -10.94
CA VAL A 80 -2.77 8.73 -12.02
C VAL A 80 -3.56 9.43 -13.12
N ASN A 81 -4.75 8.96 -13.48
CA ASN A 81 -5.59 9.65 -14.46
C ASN A 81 -6.08 11.00 -13.94
N MET A 82 -6.54 11.07 -12.68
CA MET A 82 -6.92 12.33 -12.04
C MET A 82 -5.76 13.32 -12.04
N LEU A 83 -4.54 12.87 -11.71
CA LEU A 83 -3.34 13.71 -11.77
C LEU A 83 -3.08 14.25 -13.18
N LYS A 84 -3.23 13.42 -14.22
CA LYS A 84 -3.08 13.84 -15.63
C LYS A 84 -4.15 14.86 -16.06
N ASP A 85 -5.34 14.75 -15.50
CA ASP A 85 -6.46 15.66 -15.75
C ASP A 85 -6.36 16.96 -14.94
N GLY A 86 -5.28 17.13 -14.16
CA GLY A 86 -4.99 18.36 -13.41
C GLY A 86 -5.61 18.42 -12.03
N ALA A 87 -6.11 17.31 -11.49
CA ALA A 87 -6.61 17.26 -10.12
C ALA A 87 -5.49 17.57 -9.12
N SER A 88 -5.83 18.30 -8.08
CA SER A 88 -4.95 18.58 -6.95
C SER A 88 -4.69 17.32 -6.12
N LYS A 89 -3.63 17.37 -5.32
CA LYS A 89 -3.29 16.28 -4.37
C LYS A 89 -4.47 15.95 -3.44
N ASP A 90 -5.12 16.96 -2.88
CA ASP A 90 -6.21 16.77 -1.91
C ASP A 90 -7.44 16.11 -2.57
N GLU A 91 -7.76 16.50 -3.81
CA GLU A 91 -8.84 15.86 -4.60
C GLU A 91 -8.53 14.38 -4.86
N ILE A 92 -7.27 14.06 -5.21
CA ILE A 92 -6.83 12.67 -5.43
C ILE A 92 -6.93 11.87 -4.12
N ILE A 93 -6.47 12.42 -3.00
CA ILE A 93 -6.54 11.75 -1.68
C ILE A 93 -8.00 11.50 -1.29
N SER A 94 -8.86 12.51 -1.39
CA SER A 94 -10.29 12.38 -1.06
C SER A 94 -10.94 11.29 -1.90
N TRP A 95 -10.69 11.30 -3.21
CA TRP A 95 -11.24 10.29 -4.10
C TRP A 95 -10.75 8.88 -3.74
N ILE A 96 -9.46 8.71 -3.41
CA ILE A 96 -8.94 7.41 -3.01
C ILE A 96 -9.62 6.94 -1.72
N GLU A 97 -9.71 7.78 -0.70
CA GLU A 97 -10.34 7.43 0.59
C GLU A 97 -11.83 7.08 0.42
N ASP A 98 -12.55 7.81 -0.42
CA ASP A 98 -13.98 7.57 -0.70
C ASP A 98 -14.24 6.30 -1.51
N ASN A 99 -13.24 5.79 -2.24
CA ASN A 99 -13.42 4.69 -3.19
C ASN A 99 -12.66 3.41 -2.84
N LYS A 100 -11.62 3.46 -2.00
CA LYS A 100 -10.79 2.28 -1.69
C LYS A 100 -11.57 1.11 -1.10
N LEU A 101 -12.66 1.39 -0.36
CA LEU A 101 -13.53 0.37 0.24
C LEU A 101 -14.66 -0.12 -0.67
N LYS A 102 -14.81 0.45 -1.87
CA LYS A 102 -15.78 0.01 -2.88
C LYS A 102 -15.20 -1.06 -3.82
N VAL A 103 -13.89 -1.30 -3.75
CA VAL A 103 -13.20 -2.30 -4.54
C VAL A 103 -13.41 -3.69 -3.92
N ASN A 104 -14.03 -4.59 -4.69
CA ASN A 104 -14.24 -5.96 -4.26
C ASN A 104 -13.15 -6.90 -4.83
N HIS A 105 -12.64 -7.79 -3.99
CA HIS A 105 -11.57 -8.72 -4.32
C HIS A 105 -12.13 -10.15 -4.42
N TRP A 106 -12.25 -10.66 -5.63
CA TRP A 106 -12.77 -12.00 -5.91
C TRP A 106 -11.66 -12.79 -6.59
N PHE A 107 -11.26 -13.90 -5.98
CA PHE A 107 -10.24 -14.78 -6.52
C PHE A 107 -10.49 -16.22 -6.07
N THR A 108 -9.87 -17.17 -6.76
CA THR A 108 -9.86 -18.58 -6.40
C THR A 108 -8.41 -19.09 -6.40
N VAL A 109 -8.17 -20.17 -5.68
CA VAL A 109 -6.88 -20.85 -5.56
C VAL A 109 -7.13 -22.35 -5.52
N ASP A 110 -6.12 -23.14 -5.91
CA ASP A 110 -6.23 -24.61 -5.87
C ASP A 110 -6.33 -25.14 -4.43
N ASP A 111 -5.60 -24.51 -3.49
CA ASP A 111 -5.65 -24.79 -2.06
C ASP A 111 -5.30 -23.57 -1.19
N LEU A 112 -5.62 -23.65 0.10
CA LEU A 112 -5.34 -22.60 1.08
C LEU A 112 -3.99 -22.77 1.82
N ASN A 113 -3.19 -23.80 1.49
CA ASN A 113 -1.95 -24.12 2.21
C ASN A 113 -0.91 -23.00 2.09
N HIS A 114 -0.83 -22.38 0.92
CA HIS A 114 0.12 -21.28 0.67
C HIS A 114 -0.21 -20.04 1.50
N LEU A 115 -1.48 -19.66 1.57
CA LEU A 115 -1.94 -18.52 2.38
C LEU A 115 -1.76 -18.78 3.88
N LYS A 116 -2.05 -20.01 4.34
CA LYS A 116 -1.85 -20.43 5.73
C LYS A 116 -0.38 -20.41 6.12
N ARG A 117 0.49 -21.05 5.31
CA ARG A 117 1.94 -21.08 5.55
C ARG A 117 2.54 -19.68 5.53
N GLY A 118 2.04 -18.82 4.64
CA GLY A 118 2.41 -17.42 4.61
C GLY A 118 1.86 -16.61 5.79
N GLY A 119 0.95 -17.14 6.62
CA GLY A 119 0.36 -16.42 7.76
C GLY A 119 -0.63 -15.34 7.37
N ARG A 120 -1.18 -15.37 6.14
CA ARG A 120 -2.11 -14.34 5.61
C ARG A 120 -3.58 -14.75 5.74
N ILE A 121 -3.83 -15.99 6.15
CA ILE A 121 -5.13 -16.47 6.64
C ILE A 121 -4.93 -17.25 7.93
N SER A 122 -5.98 -17.38 8.74
CA SER A 122 -5.94 -18.22 9.93
C SER A 122 -5.97 -19.71 9.57
N SER A 123 -5.45 -20.56 10.46
CA SER A 123 -5.53 -22.01 10.32
C SER A 123 -6.96 -22.53 10.21
N THR A 124 -7.92 -21.89 10.87
CA THR A 124 -9.35 -22.26 10.83
C THR A 124 -9.96 -22.00 9.46
N VAL A 125 -9.63 -20.86 8.84
CA VAL A 125 -10.11 -20.53 7.48
C VAL A 125 -9.55 -21.53 6.45
N ALA A 126 -8.29 -21.96 6.62
CA ALA A 126 -7.69 -22.94 5.72
C ALA A 126 -8.40 -24.30 5.74
N ILE A 127 -8.80 -24.80 6.91
CA ILE A 127 -9.44 -26.13 7.05
C ILE A 127 -10.81 -26.19 6.36
N VAL A 128 -11.57 -25.10 6.37
CA VAL A 128 -12.92 -25.08 5.77
C VAL A 128 -12.87 -25.02 4.23
N GLY A 129 -11.78 -24.51 3.65
CA GLY A 129 -11.63 -24.32 2.20
C GLY A 129 -10.61 -25.24 1.53
N THR A 130 -10.19 -26.33 2.20
CA THR A 130 -9.39 -27.42 1.62
C THR A 130 -10.26 -28.67 1.55
#